data_AF-A0AAE5T0Z1-F1
#
_entry.id   AF-A0AAE5T0Z1-F1
#
_cell.length_a   1.000
_cell.length_b   1.000
_cell.length_c   1.000
_cell.angle_alpha   90.00
_cell.angle_beta   90.00
_cell.angle_gamma   90.00
#
_symmetry.space_group_name_H-M   'P 1'
#
loop_
_entity.id
_entity.type
_entity.pdbx_description
1 polymer ?
#
loop_
_entity_poly.entity_id
_entity_poly.type
_entity_poly.pdbx_seq_one_letter_code
_entity_poly.pdbx_strand_id
1 'polypeptide(L)'
;MLPPKEKTHSKEKKYVSLSHFIMGIVLTFILTALLIFGGIYLWHQKSQNQQVSANSEKLSKVYETLANDYYQTPNKDKLLENAINGMTKGLKDPYTEYISKDKTTAFNEDVTGDFVGIGAEMQQKGNQIMITSPMKASPAEKAGLKPKDILKAVNGKPVKGKTLNEIIPQIRGKKGTKVTLTIQRGSESKDFTVERDTIHVKSVEVEKKGNVTVFKVNKFQDGTSGELKSAIQKAQQSGAKNILIDLRNNPGGLLDEAVKMSNIFLKKDEPVLYLEKGKQTEAVKTSNEPLKNVNDLNISVLVNEGSASASEIFTGAMKDHKIAKIYGTKTFGKGIVQTTREFEDGSILKFTEMKWLTPNKQYIHGKGIQPDVKVAGADFENLNVIPSDQTFKMGDTNTHVKSIKIGLDALGYSSGTQNEQFDSRLQETIKKFQSTHDLNITGEFDKQTNQKFTELLVEKASKEDPMLEKTIQKLKEHK
;
A
#
# COMPACT_ATOMS: atom_id res chain seq x y z
N MET A 1 -15.45 -114.01 28.17
CA MET A 1 -14.41 -113.07 27.69
C MET A 1 -14.78 -111.68 28.21
N LEU A 2 -13.84 -111.04 28.91
CA LEU A 2 -14.03 -109.79 29.65
C LEU A 2 -14.44 -108.61 28.72
N PRO A 3 -15.25 -107.64 29.20
CA PRO A 3 -15.68 -106.51 28.40
C PRO A 3 -14.53 -105.51 28.17
N PRO A 4 -14.46 -104.81 27.02
CA PRO A 4 -13.49 -103.74 26.82
C PRO A 4 -13.91 -102.45 27.56
N LYS A 5 -12.92 -101.82 28.20
CA LYS A 5 -13.02 -100.62 29.05
C LYS A 5 -13.71 -99.44 28.35
N GLU A 6 -14.78 -98.91 28.94
CA GLU A 6 -15.26 -97.54 28.68
C GLU A 6 -14.24 -96.53 29.20
N LYS A 7 -13.63 -95.76 28.30
CA LYS A 7 -12.89 -94.55 28.65
C LYS A 7 -13.86 -93.37 28.59
N THR A 8 -14.24 -92.85 29.76
CA THR A 8 -14.95 -91.58 29.89
C THR A 8 -14.01 -90.43 29.52
N HIS A 9 -14.09 -89.92 28.29
CA HIS A 9 -13.45 -88.66 27.92
C HIS A 9 -14.31 -87.51 28.46
N SER A 10 -13.94 -86.94 29.62
CA SER A 10 -14.47 -85.63 30.01
C SER A 10 -13.93 -84.58 29.04
N LYS A 11 -14.78 -84.10 28.13
CA LYS A 11 -14.47 -82.87 27.38
C LYS A 11 -14.50 -81.71 28.37
N GLU A 12 -13.34 -81.32 28.89
CA GLU A 12 -13.19 -80.03 29.55
C GLU A 12 -13.62 -78.94 28.56
N LYS A 13 -14.74 -78.27 28.86
CA LYS A 13 -15.11 -77.06 28.14
C LYS A 13 -14.06 -76.02 28.50
N LYS A 14 -13.12 -75.75 27.58
CA LYS A 14 -12.15 -74.66 27.72
C LYS A 14 -12.91 -73.34 27.65
N TYR A 15 -13.24 -72.77 28.81
CA TYR A 15 -13.76 -71.44 28.90
C TYR A 15 -12.62 -70.44 28.68
N VAL A 16 -12.78 -69.57 27.69
CA VAL A 16 -11.90 -68.43 27.50
C VAL A 16 -12.07 -67.53 28.73
N SER A 17 -10.97 -67.19 29.42
CA SER A 17 -11.09 -66.33 30.60
C SER A 17 -11.70 -64.99 30.21
N LEU A 18 -12.51 -64.42 31.11
CA LEU A 18 -13.24 -63.17 30.86
C LEU A 18 -12.33 -62.04 30.37
N SER A 19 -11.08 -62.01 30.85
CA SER A 19 -10.04 -61.08 30.39
C SER A 19 -9.66 -61.25 28.91
N HIS A 20 -9.51 -62.47 28.42
CA HIS A 20 -9.20 -62.73 27.00
C HIS A 20 -10.40 -62.45 26.09
N PHE A 21 -11.63 -62.68 26.57
CA PHE A 21 -12.85 -62.34 25.83
C PHE A 21 -13.05 -60.83 25.71
N ILE A 22 -12.88 -60.08 26.81
CA ILE A 22 -12.94 -58.61 26.81
C ILE A 22 -11.84 -58.03 25.92
N MET A 23 -10.62 -58.57 26.00
CA MET A 23 -9.51 -58.11 25.16
C MET A 23 -9.78 -58.32 23.66
N GLY A 24 -10.41 -59.44 23.28
CA GLY A 24 -10.84 -59.68 21.91
C GLY A 24 -11.88 -58.68 21.40
N ILE A 25 -12.85 -58.30 22.23
CA ILE A 25 -13.87 -57.29 21.89
C ILE A 25 -13.22 -55.92 21.70
N VAL A 26 -12.34 -55.52 22.62
CA VAL A 26 -11.63 -54.23 22.54
C VAL A 26 -10.76 -54.16 21.28
N LEU A 27 -10.01 -55.23 20.97
CA LEU A 27 -9.22 -55.31 19.74
C LEU A 27 -10.08 -55.19 18.48
N THR A 28 -11.26 -55.82 18.46
CA THR A 28 -12.18 -55.76 17.32
C THR A 28 -12.79 -54.36 17.16
N PHE A 29 -13.14 -53.69 18.27
CA PHE A 29 -13.60 -52.30 18.25
C PHE A 29 -12.51 -51.33 17.78
N ILE A 30 -11.25 -51.53 18.20
CA ILE A 30 -10.14 -50.70 17.74
C ILE A 30 -9.89 -50.92 16.24
N LEU A 31 -9.90 -52.17 15.76
CA LEU A 31 -9.70 -52.46 14.34
C LEU A 31 -10.82 -51.87 13.46
N THR A 32 -12.06 -52.00 13.90
CA THR A 32 -13.21 -51.45 13.16
C THR A 32 -13.23 -49.93 13.20
N ALA A 33 -12.90 -49.31 14.33
CA ALA A 33 -12.73 -47.86 14.43
C ALA A 33 -11.61 -47.37 13.50
N LEU A 34 -10.47 -48.06 13.45
CA LEU A 34 -9.36 -47.71 12.55
C LEU A 34 -9.74 -47.85 11.06
N LEU A 35 -10.52 -48.87 10.69
CA LEU A 35 -11.00 -49.05 9.32
C LEU A 35 -12.04 -47.99 8.92
N ILE A 36 -12.95 -47.62 9.84
CA ILE A 36 -13.94 -46.56 9.61
C ILE A 36 -13.27 -45.20 9.52
N PHE A 37 -12.37 -44.87 10.46
CA PHE A 37 -11.60 -43.62 10.42
C PHE A 37 -10.67 -43.55 9.20
N GLY A 38 -10.01 -44.65 8.83
CA GLY A 38 -9.20 -44.74 7.61
C GLY A 38 -10.03 -44.59 6.34
N GLY A 39 -11.22 -45.20 6.29
CA GLY A 39 -12.16 -45.06 5.18
C GLY A 39 -12.70 -43.63 5.04
N ILE A 40 -13.07 -42.99 6.15
CA ILE A 40 -13.50 -41.59 6.18
C ILE A 40 -12.34 -40.66 5.78
N TYR A 41 -11.12 -40.90 6.26
CA TYR A 41 -9.94 -40.13 5.90
C TYR A 41 -9.64 -40.22 4.40
N LEU A 42 -9.63 -41.43 3.82
CA LEU A 42 -9.43 -41.65 2.40
C LEU A 42 -10.58 -41.08 1.54
N TRP A 43 -11.82 -41.13 2.04
CA TRP A 43 -12.98 -40.55 1.36
C TRP A 43 -12.99 -39.01 1.41
N HIS A 44 -12.58 -38.41 2.53
CA HIS A 44 -12.44 -36.96 2.68
C HIS A 44 -11.27 -36.43 1.83
N GLN A 45 -10.17 -37.18 1.74
CA GLN A 45 -9.04 -36.86 0.86
C GLN A 45 -9.41 -36.97 -0.63
N LYS A 46 -10.34 -37.87 -0.99
CA LYS A 46 -10.80 -38.09 -2.38
C LYS A 46 -11.89 -37.09 -2.84
N SER A 47 -12.70 -36.55 -1.94
CA SER A 47 -13.89 -35.75 -2.28
C SER A 47 -13.69 -34.23 -2.36
N GLN A 48 -12.60 -33.66 -1.80
CA GLN A 48 -12.27 -32.23 -1.97
C GLN A 48 -11.21 -31.90 -3.04
N ASN A 49 -10.47 -32.89 -3.55
CA ASN A 49 -9.25 -32.64 -4.35
C ASN A 49 -9.33 -33.01 -5.85
N GLN A 50 -10.41 -33.62 -6.34
CA GLN A 50 -10.38 -34.29 -7.65
C GLN A 50 -10.47 -33.35 -8.87
N GLN A 51 -11.09 -32.16 -8.73
CA GLN A 51 -11.24 -31.20 -9.83
C GLN A 51 -10.07 -30.21 -9.92
N VAL A 52 -9.50 -29.81 -8.77
CA VAL A 52 -8.29 -28.98 -8.72
C VAL A 52 -7.08 -29.77 -9.25
N SER A 53 -6.99 -31.07 -8.95
CA SER A 53 -5.90 -31.92 -9.45
C SER A 53 -5.95 -32.10 -10.98
N ALA A 54 -7.12 -32.33 -11.57
CA ALA A 54 -7.26 -32.51 -13.03
C ALA A 54 -6.93 -31.22 -13.81
N ASN A 55 -7.35 -30.06 -13.31
CA ASN A 55 -7.00 -28.78 -13.92
C ASN A 55 -5.51 -28.46 -13.79
N SER A 56 -4.90 -28.78 -12.63
CA SER A 56 -3.46 -28.64 -12.43
C SER A 56 -2.67 -29.56 -13.36
N GLU A 57 -3.14 -30.79 -13.58
CA GLU A 57 -2.51 -31.74 -14.51
C GLU A 57 -2.57 -31.22 -15.95
N LYS A 58 -3.72 -30.70 -16.38
CA LYS A 58 -3.86 -30.08 -17.71
C LYS A 58 -2.93 -28.87 -17.87
N LEU A 59 -2.82 -28.02 -16.86
CA LEU A 59 -1.90 -26.88 -16.87
C LEU A 59 -0.44 -27.34 -17.00
N SER A 60 -0.02 -28.35 -16.23
CA SER A 60 1.33 -28.93 -16.31
C SER A 60 1.62 -29.47 -17.70
N LYS A 61 0.69 -30.26 -18.27
CA LYS A 61 0.82 -30.82 -19.61
C LYS A 61 0.95 -29.74 -20.68
N VAL A 62 0.12 -28.70 -20.63
CA VAL A 62 0.20 -27.58 -21.58
C VAL A 62 1.54 -26.85 -21.45
N TYR A 63 1.99 -26.59 -20.21
CA TYR A 63 3.29 -25.97 -19.98
C TYR A 63 4.44 -26.82 -20.51
N GLU A 64 4.45 -28.13 -20.24
CA GLU A 64 5.47 -29.07 -20.70
C GLU A 64 5.51 -29.19 -22.23
N THR A 65 4.35 -29.33 -22.89
CA THR A 65 4.24 -29.36 -24.35
C THR A 65 4.78 -28.07 -24.96
N LEU A 66 4.42 -26.89 -24.44
CA LEU A 66 4.96 -25.63 -24.95
C LEU A 66 6.46 -25.48 -24.66
N ALA A 67 6.93 -25.94 -23.50
CA ALA A 67 8.33 -25.83 -23.10
C ALA A 67 9.28 -26.73 -23.90
N ASN A 68 8.78 -27.84 -24.47
CA ASN A 68 9.61 -28.86 -25.13
C ASN A 68 9.29 -29.03 -26.63
N ASP A 69 8.04 -28.87 -27.04
CA ASP A 69 7.57 -29.19 -28.40
C ASP A 69 7.23 -27.93 -29.23
N TYR A 70 7.31 -26.74 -28.65
CA TYR A 70 7.13 -25.50 -29.40
C TYR A 70 8.27 -25.34 -30.44
N TYR A 71 7.94 -24.90 -31.65
CA TYR A 71 8.89 -24.87 -32.77
C TYR A 71 10.12 -23.96 -32.54
N GLN A 72 10.06 -23.05 -31.55
CA GLN A 72 11.20 -22.30 -31.04
C GLN A 72 11.44 -22.63 -29.57
N THR A 73 12.67 -22.45 -29.08
CA THR A 73 12.97 -22.60 -27.65
C THR A 73 12.39 -21.44 -26.84
N PRO A 74 11.34 -21.64 -26.02
CA PRO A 74 10.79 -20.56 -25.22
C PRO A 74 11.63 -20.31 -23.96
N ASN A 75 11.50 -19.12 -23.38
CA ASN A 75 11.96 -18.87 -22.01
C ASN A 75 10.94 -19.48 -21.03
N LYS A 76 11.35 -20.54 -20.32
CA LYS A 76 10.50 -21.31 -19.40
C LYS A 76 9.99 -20.48 -18.23
N ASP A 77 10.83 -19.63 -17.64
CA ASP A 77 10.44 -18.75 -16.52
C ASP A 77 9.37 -17.75 -16.95
N LYS A 78 9.53 -17.14 -18.12
CA LYS A 78 8.52 -16.23 -18.69
C LYS A 78 7.23 -16.95 -19.03
N LEU A 79 7.30 -18.20 -19.49
CA LEU A 79 6.10 -18.99 -19.78
C LEU A 79 5.29 -19.26 -18.50
N LEU A 80 5.97 -19.64 -17.42
CA LEU A 80 5.36 -19.82 -16.09
C LEU A 80 4.77 -18.51 -15.57
N GLU A 81 5.54 -17.42 -15.60
CA GLU A 81 5.09 -16.09 -15.16
C GLU A 81 3.84 -15.65 -15.93
N ASN A 82 3.80 -15.83 -17.25
CA ASN A 82 2.64 -15.52 -18.08
C ASN A 82 1.41 -16.36 -17.72
N ALA A 83 1.59 -17.66 -17.42
CA ALA A 83 0.49 -18.52 -16.99
C ALA A 83 -0.09 -18.04 -15.64
N ILE A 84 0.77 -17.74 -14.66
CA ILE A 84 0.35 -17.23 -13.35
C ILE A 84 -0.35 -15.88 -13.49
N ASN A 85 0.23 -14.96 -14.26
CA ASN A 85 -0.38 -13.65 -14.56
C ASN A 85 -1.73 -13.78 -15.26
N GLY A 86 -1.90 -14.79 -16.13
CA GLY A 86 -3.19 -15.10 -16.74
C GLY A 86 -4.23 -15.54 -15.70
N MET A 87 -3.85 -16.40 -14.75
CA MET A 87 -4.73 -16.86 -13.67
C MET A 87 -5.16 -15.70 -12.75
N THR A 88 -4.23 -14.85 -12.32
CA THR A 88 -4.53 -13.73 -11.42
C THR A 88 -5.42 -12.70 -12.11
N LYS A 89 -5.11 -12.29 -13.35
CA LYS A 89 -5.95 -11.38 -14.15
C LYS A 89 -7.35 -11.95 -14.42
N GLY A 90 -7.44 -13.28 -14.56
CA GLY A 90 -8.71 -13.98 -14.79
C GLY A 90 -9.74 -13.77 -13.68
N LEU A 91 -9.31 -13.46 -12.45
CA LEU A 91 -10.20 -13.14 -11.32
C LEU A 91 -10.92 -11.80 -11.47
N LYS A 92 -10.46 -10.93 -12.39
CA LYS A 92 -10.96 -9.55 -12.55
C LYS A 92 -10.93 -8.74 -11.25
N ASP A 93 -10.07 -9.14 -10.33
CA ASP A 93 -9.78 -8.44 -9.08
C ASP A 93 -8.52 -7.60 -9.30
N PRO A 94 -8.60 -6.26 -9.34
CA PRO A 94 -7.43 -5.41 -9.59
C PRO A 94 -6.40 -5.45 -8.45
N TYR A 95 -6.71 -6.08 -7.31
CA TYR A 95 -5.81 -6.18 -6.17
C TYR A 95 -5.08 -7.53 -6.08
N THR A 96 -5.48 -8.52 -6.87
CA THR A 96 -4.81 -9.84 -6.92
C THR A 96 -3.78 -9.85 -8.04
N GLU A 97 -2.52 -10.06 -7.69
CA GLU A 97 -1.41 -10.05 -8.63
C GLU A 97 -0.29 -11.00 -8.21
N TYR A 98 0.53 -11.39 -9.19
CA TYR A 98 1.78 -12.09 -8.98
C TYR A 98 2.94 -11.11 -9.11
N ILE A 99 3.78 -11.09 -8.08
CA ILE A 99 4.95 -10.23 -7.97
C ILE A 99 6.16 -11.13 -8.18
N SER A 100 6.81 -10.96 -9.32
CA SER A 100 8.02 -11.69 -9.68
C SER A 100 9.18 -11.33 -8.76
N LYS A 101 10.17 -12.21 -8.65
CA LYS A 101 11.35 -12.05 -7.78
C LYS A 101 12.07 -10.71 -7.95
N ASP A 102 12.21 -10.24 -9.18
CA ASP A 102 12.85 -8.97 -9.52
C ASP A 102 12.05 -7.75 -9.02
N LYS A 103 10.75 -7.90 -8.79
CA LYS A 103 9.86 -6.87 -8.25
C LYS A 103 9.63 -6.98 -6.74
N THR A 104 9.92 -8.13 -6.14
CA THR A 104 9.75 -8.36 -4.69
C THR A 104 10.51 -7.34 -3.85
N THR A 105 11.73 -6.95 -4.24
CA THR A 105 12.47 -5.91 -3.51
C THR A 105 11.72 -4.59 -3.49
N ALA A 106 11.23 -4.12 -4.63
CA ALA A 106 10.49 -2.87 -4.71
C ALA A 106 9.16 -2.94 -3.91
N PHE A 107 8.48 -4.09 -3.96
CA PHE A 107 7.28 -4.32 -3.14
C PHE A 107 7.58 -4.25 -1.64
N ASN A 108 8.65 -4.90 -1.19
CA ASN A 108 9.03 -4.90 0.22
C ASN A 108 9.47 -3.50 0.69
N GLU A 109 10.27 -2.78 -0.12
CA GLU A 109 10.66 -1.39 0.17
C GLU A 109 9.43 -0.47 0.29
N ASP A 110 8.43 -0.66 -0.56
CA ASP A 110 7.16 0.07 -0.50
C ASP A 110 6.38 -0.25 0.79
N VAL A 111 6.35 -1.53 1.22
CA VAL A 111 5.62 -1.96 2.42
C VAL A 111 6.27 -1.50 3.71
N THR A 112 7.60 -1.60 3.81
CA THR A 112 8.35 -1.27 5.04
C THR A 112 8.69 0.22 5.11
N GLY A 113 8.76 0.92 3.98
CA GLY A 113 9.36 2.25 3.88
C GLY A 113 10.88 2.24 4.04
N ASP A 114 11.48 1.06 4.11
CA ASP A 114 12.93 0.86 4.24
C ASP A 114 13.54 0.48 2.92
N PHE A 115 14.61 1.15 2.54
CA PHE A 115 15.41 0.76 1.39
C PHE A 115 16.90 0.89 1.65
N VAL A 116 17.72 0.23 0.85
CA VAL A 116 19.18 0.35 0.97
C VAL A 116 19.71 1.38 -0.03
N GLY A 117 20.39 2.40 0.48
CA GLY A 117 20.95 3.46 -0.34
C GLY A 117 21.72 4.49 0.48
N ILE A 118 21.81 5.70 -0.04
CA ILE A 118 22.51 6.81 0.62
C ILE A 118 21.57 7.77 1.35
N GLY A 119 20.25 7.68 1.11
CA GLY A 119 19.24 8.57 1.69
C GLY A 119 19.36 10.01 1.19
N ALA A 120 19.28 10.20 -0.13
CA ALA A 120 19.22 11.50 -0.77
C ALA A 120 18.16 11.49 -1.86
N GLU A 121 17.33 12.53 -1.88
CA GLU A 121 16.41 12.80 -2.98
C GLU A 121 17.15 13.47 -4.12
N MET A 122 16.82 13.05 -5.33
CA MET A 122 17.46 13.51 -6.55
C MET A 122 16.41 13.85 -7.60
N GLN A 123 16.66 14.90 -8.36
CA GLN A 123 15.83 15.32 -9.48
C GLN A 123 16.70 15.47 -10.71
N GLN A 124 16.13 15.12 -11.86
CA GLN A 124 16.71 15.46 -13.15
C GLN A 124 16.07 16.75 -13.68
N LYS A 125 16.89 17.79 -13.89
CA LYS A 125 16.49 19.05 -14.53
C LYS A 125 17.26 19.20 -15.84
N GLY A 126 16.56 19.00 -16.95
CA GLY A 126 17.19 18.89 -18.28
C GLY A 126 18.21 17.74 -18.32
N ASN A 127 19.46 18.05 -18.63
CA ASN A 127 20.56 17.08 -18.72
C ASN A 127 21.39 16.96 -17.44
N GLN A 128 20.94 17.56 -16.33
CA GLN A 128 21.64 17.53 -15.06
C GLN A 128 20.83 16.74 -14.02
N ILE A 129 21.53 15.91 -13.26
CA ILE A 129 20.98 15.24 -12.09
C ILE A 129 21.49 15.99 -10.86
N MET A 130 20.57 16.40 -10.00
CA MET A 130 20.82 17.26 -8.84
C MET A 130 20.25 16.64 -7.58
N ILE A 131 20.94 16.80 -6.45
CA ILE A 131 20.40 16.49 -5.13
C ILE A 131 19.43 17.58 -4.72
N THR A 132 18.16 17.21 -4.52
CA THR A 132 17.14 18.13 -3.99
C THR A 132 17.27 18.25 -2.49
N SER A 133 17.35 17.13 -1.78
CA SER A 133 17.49 17.09 -0.33
C SER A 133 18.17 15.81 0.15
N PRO A 134 19.30 15.89 0.88
CA PRO A 134 19.76 14.80 1.74
C PRO A 134 18.72 14.55 2.84
N MET A 135 18.36 13.29 3.07
CA MET A 135 17.44 12.94 4.16
C MET A 135 18.14 13.14 5.51
N LYS A 136 17.39 13.61 6.51
CA LYS A 136 17.93 13.85 7.85
C LYS A 136 18.50 12.57 8.46
N ALA A 137 19.67 12.67 9.08
CA ALA A 137 20.47 11.59 9.67
C ALA A 137 20.93 10.50 8.69
N SER A 138 20.77 10.69 7.38
CA SER A 138 21.17 9.71 6.38
C SER A 138 22.69 9.69 6.14
N PRO A 139 23.23 8.62 5.52
CA PRO A 139 24.62 8.60 5.07
C PRO A 139 24.99 9.77 4.15
N ALA A 140 24.09 10.20 3.26
CA ALA A 140 24.29 11.35 2.38
C ALA A 140 24.46 12.66 3.16
N GLU A 141 23.59 12.90 4.16
CA GLU A 141 23.71 14.09 5.02
C GLU A 141 25.03 14.05 5.82
N LYS A 142 25.34 12.90 6.43
CA LYS A 142 26.59 12.68 7.19
C LYS A 142 27.85 12.86 6.33
N ALA A 143 27.79 12.50 5.05
CA ALA A 143 28.87 12.70 4.10
C ALA A 143 29.03 14.18 3.67
N GLY A 144 28.07 15.05 3.99
CA GLY A 144 28.13 16.48 3.67
C GLY A 144 27.61 16.84 2.27
N LEU A 145 26.79 15.97 1.67
CA LEU A 145 25.99 16.33 0.50
C LEU A 145 24.98 17.40 0.88
N LYS A 146 24.64 18.28 -0.06
CA LYS A 146 23.76 19.44 0.18
C LYS A 146 22.73 19.58 -0.94
N PRO A 147 21.59 20.25 -0.66
CA PRO A 147 20.68 20.69 -1.71
C PRO A 147 21.41 21.45 -2.82
N LYS A 148 21.00 21.23 -4.06
CA LYS A 148 21.54 21.81 -5.30
C LYS A 148 22.90 21.28 -5.77
N ASP A 149 23.46 20.29 -5.08
CA ASP A 149 24.64 19.56 -5.55
C ASP A 149 24.35 18.87 -6.89
N ILE A 150 25.20 19.07 -7.90
CA ILE A 150 25.04 18.46 -9.23
C ILE A 150 25.92 17.21 -9.34
N LEU A 151 25.30 16.06 -9.61
CA LEU A 151 26.02 14.81 -9.81
C LEU A 151 26.72 14.80 -11.18
N LYS A 152 28.02 14.51 -11.18
CA LYS A 152 28.86 14.40 -12.39
C LYS A 152 29.30 12.99 -12.69
N ALA A 153 29.63 12.20 -11.67
CA ALA A 153 30.02 10.80 -11.83
C ALA A 153 29.62 9.95 -10.63
N VAL A 154 29.43 8.66 -10.86
CA VAL A 154 29.24 7.63 -9.83
C VAL A 154 30.35 6.60 -10.00
N ASN A 155 31.16 6.39 -8.96
CA ASN A 155 32.34 5.53 -8.98
C ASN A 155 33.26 5.82 -10.18
N GLY A 156 33.52 7.11 -10.44
CA GLY A 156 34.33 7.59 -11.56
C GLY A 156 33.67 7.51 -12.95
N LYS A 157 32.47 6.91 -13.07
CA LYS A 157 31.73 6.83 -14.35
C LYS A 157 30.87 8.08 -14.55
N PRO A 158 31.06 8.87 -15.62
CA PRO A 158 30.25 10.06 -15.88
C PRO A 158 28.75 9.74 -15.99
N VAL A 159 27.91 10.66 -15.51
CA VAL A 159 26.44 10.56 -15.60
C VAL A 159 25.84 11.39 -16.74
N LYS A 160 26.65 12.13 -17.50
CA LYS A 160 26.17 12.96 -18.62
C LYS A 160 25.43 12.10 -19.64
N GLY A 161 24.23 12.52 -20.02
CA GLY A 161 23.39 11.83 -21.01
C GLY A 161 22.61 10.63 -20.46
N LYS A 162 22.81 10.28 -19.18
CA LYS A 162 22.02 9.23 -18.51
C LYS A 162 20.80 9.82 -17.84
N THR A 163 19.73 9.05 -17.80
CA THR A 163 18.52 9.37 -17.05
C THR A 163 18.70 9.03 -15.58
N LEU A 164 17.90 9.66 -14.71
CA LEU A 164 17.89 9.35 -13.28
C LEU A 164 17.64 7.86 -13.00
N ASN A 165 16.75 7.23 -13.78
CA ASN A 165 16.42 5.80 -13.65
C ASN A 165 17.62 4.88 -13.93
N GLU A 166 18.54 5.28 -14.81
CA GLU A 166 19.76 4.53 -15.07
C GLU A 166 20.83 4.75 -13.99
N ILE A 167 20.77 5.88 -13.27
CA ILE A 167 21.74 6.24 -12.24
C ILE A 167 21.38 5.67 -10.87
N ILE A 168 20.10 5.64 -10.49
CA ILE A 168 19.66 5.15 -9.18
C ILE A 168 20.21 3.75 -8.85
N PRO A 169 20.17 2.75 -9.77
CA PRO A 169 20.73 1.42 -9.49
C PRO A 169 22.24 1.41 -9.24
N GLN A 170 22.99 2.40 -9.74
CA GLN A 170 24.44 2.54 -9.51
C GLN A 170 24.74 3.15 -8.14
N ILE A 171 23.85 4.02 -7.64
CA ILE A 171 23.96 4.64 -6.32
C ILE A 171 23.49 3.67 -5.23
N ARG A 172 22.41 2.92 -5.49
CA ARG A 172 21.97 1.82 -4.64
C ARG A 172 22.94 0.63 -4.69
N GLY A 173 22.76 -0.31 -3.78
CA GLY A 173 23.64 -1.47 -3.64
C GLY A 173 23.50 -2.14 -2.28
N LYS A 174 24.38 -3.11 -1.99
CA LYS A 174 24.35 -3.85 -0.72
C LYS A 174 24.70 -2.94 0.46
N LYS A 175 24.02 -3.14 1.59
CA LYS A 175 24.31 -2.43 2.85
C LYS A 175 25.77 -2.61 3.26
N GLY A 176 26.38 -1.55 3.81
CA GLY A 176 27.79 -1.50 4.23
C GLY A 176 28.80 -1.30 3.09
N THR A 177 28.37 -1.37 1.82
CA THR A 177 29.24 -1.04 0.69
C THR A 177 29.30 0.47 0.46
N LYS A 178 30.40 0.97 -0.11
CA LYS A 178 30.57 2.40 -0.40
C LYS A 178 30.28 2.74 -1.86
N VAL A 179 29.87 3.98 -2.08
CA VAL A 179 29.73 4.61 -3.41
C VAL A 179 30.41 5.97 -3.39
N THR A 180 31.17 6.28 -4.44
CA THR A 180 31.80 7.59 -4.61
C THR A 180 30.98 8.42 -5.58
N LEU A 181 30.53 9.59 -5.15
CA LEU A 181 29.81 10.55 -5.97
C LEU A 181 30.72 11.75 -6.26
N THR A 182 30.99 12.02 -7.53
CA THR A 182 31.64 13.27 -7.95
C THR A 182 30.57 14.34 -8.10
N ILE A 183 30.63 15.34 -7.23
CA ILE A 183 29.64 16.41 -7.11
C ILE A 183 30.25 17.74 -7.55
N GLN A 184 29.54 18.46 -8.42
CA GLN A 184 29.81 19.87 -8.68
C GLN A 184 28.95 20.73 -7.74
N ARG A 185 29.61 21.59 -6.97
CA ARG A 185 29.00 22.60 -6.08
C ARG A 185 29.56 23.97 -6.44
N GLY A 186 28.75 24.78 -7.13
CA GLY A 186 29.24 26.03 -7.73
C GLY A 186 30.31 25.75 -8.79
N SER A 187 31.49 26.35 -8.66
CA SER A 187 32.65 26.13 -9.53
C SER A 187 33.52 24.94 -9.12
N GLU A 188 33.33 24.40 -7.91
CA GLU A 188 34.16 23.32 -7.38
C GLU A 188 33.58 21.94 -7.72
N SER A 189 34.46 20.98 -7.98
CA SER A 189 34.12 19.57 -8.14
C SER A 189 34.82 18.77 -7.03
N LYS A 190 34.06 17.96 -6.29
CA LYS A 190 34.58 17.19 -5.16
C LYS A 190 33.94 15.80 -5.10
N ASP A 191 34.74 14.82 -4.71
CA ASP A 191 34.27 13.46 -4.47
C ASP A 191 33.76 13.29 -3.04
N PHE A 192 32.63 12.60 -2.93
CA PHE A 192 31.99 12.21 -1.68
C PHE A 192 31.84 10.69 -1.65
N THR A 193 32.57 10.04 -0.75
CA THR A 193 32.42 8.60 -0.50
C THR A 193 31.36 8.40 0.56
N VAL A 194 30.27 7.74 0.19
CA VAL A 194 29.11 7.51 1.05
C VAL A 194 28.94 6.01 1.26
N GLU A 195 28.77 5.59 2.51
CA GLU A 195 28.42 4.21 2.84
C GLU A 195 26.92 3.99 2.66
N ARG A 196 26.54 2.89 2.01
CA ARG A 196 25.13 2.53 1.83
C ARG A 196 24.60 1.93 3.11
N ASP A 197 23.46 2.43 3.56
CA ASP A 197 22.77 1.92 4.74
C ASP A 197 21.27 1.77 4.46
N THR A 198 20.57 1.15 5.41
CA THR A 198 19.11 1.14 5.45
C THR A 198 18.62 2.57 5.72
N ILE A 199 17.73 3.04 4.86
CA ILE A 199 17.10 4.36 4.95
C ILE A 199 15.62 4.14 5.22
N HIS A 200 15.16 4.69 6.34
CA HIS A 200 13.74 4.71 6.69
C HIS A 200 13.10 6.02 6.24
N VAL A 201 12.09 5.93 5.38
CA VAL A 201 11.25 7.09 5.03
C VAL A 201 10.21 7.24 6.11
N LYS A 202 10.19 8.39 6.80
CA LYS A 202 9.18 8.62 7.84
C LYS A 202 7.78 8.63 7.26
N SER A 203 6.87 7.98 7.97
CA SER A 203 5.46 7.88 7.62
C SER A 203 4.63 9.02 8.22
N VAL A 204 5.11 9.64 9.31
CA VAL A 204 4.42 10.71 10.03
C VAL A 204 5.20 12.02 9.97
N GLU A 205 4.56 13.04 9.42
CA GLU A 205 5.00 14.43 9.46
C GLU A 205 4.18 15.22 10.49
N VAL A 206 4.81 16.22 11.11
CA VAL A 206 4.18 17.05 12.14
C VAL A 206 4.26 18.51 11.76
N GLU A 207 3.12 19.18 11.73
CA GLU A 207 3.01 20.62 11.50
C GLU A 207 2.17 21.26 12.61
N LYS A 208 2.53 22.48 13.03
CA LYS A 208 1.72 23.27 13.96
C LYS A 208 1.00 24.39 13.20
N LYS A 209 -0.33 24.39 13.25
CA LYS A 209 -1.18 25.45 12.68
C LYS A 209 -1.99 26.11 13.78
N GLY A 210 -1.50 27.24 14.29
CA GLY A 210 -2.09 27.92 15.44
C GLY A 210 -2.07 27.05 16.70
N ASN A 211 -3.27 26.69 17.20
CA ASN A 211 -3.45 25.83 18.37
C ASN A 211 -3.78 24.36 18.02
N VAL A 212 -3.66 23.98 16.75
CA VAL A 212 -3.83 22.62 16.26
C VAL A 212 -2.47 22.04 15.87
N THR A 213 -2.17 20.84 16.35
CA THR A 213 -1.04 20.05 15.87
C THR A 213 -1.56 19.07 14.83
N VAL A 214 -1.07 19.18 13.61
CA VAL A 214 -1.42 18.32 12.47
C VAL A 214 -0.39 17.20 12.39
N PHE A 215 -0.87 15.96 12.38
CA PHE A 215 -0.09 14.74 12.16
C PHE A 215 -0.49 14.18 10.81
N LYS A 216 0.33 14.43 9.79
CA LYS A 216 0.09 13.89 8.45
C LYS A 216 0.69 12.50 8.38
N VAL A 217 -0.17 11.50 8.18
CA VAL A 217 0.25 10.11 8.00
C VAL A 217 0.19 9.80 6.52
N ASN A 218 1.35 9.66 5.89
CA ASN A 218 1.45 9.46 4.44
C ASN A 218 1.17 8.00 4.03
N LYS A 219 1.51 7.04 4.90
CA LYS A 219 1.33 5.60 4.65
C LYS A 219 1.31 4.81 5.97
N PHE A 220 0.67 3.65 5.96
CA PHE A 220 0.72 2.67 7.06
C PHE A 220 1.80 1.62 6.79
N GLN A 221 3.06 2.00 6.99
CA GLN A 221 4.23 1.12 6.90
C GLN A 221 4.68 0.65 8.28
N ASP A 222 5.62 -0.30 8.33
CA ASP A 222 6.16 -0.77 9.61
C ASP A 222 6.68 0.40 10.47
N GLY A 223 6.29 0.43 11.75
CA GLY A 223 6.65 1.47 12.71
C GLY A 223 5.79 2.74 12.70
N THR A 224 4.85 2.92 11.76
CA THR A 224 3.99 4.13 11.64
C THR A 224 3.27 4.47 12.94
N SER A 225 2.65 3.48 13.58
CA SER A 225 1.95 3.66 14.84
C SER A 225 2.88 4.15 15.97
N GLY A 226 4.12 3.70 15.99
CA GLY A 226 5.16 4.15 16.92
C GLY A 226 5.61 5.59 16.67
N GLU A 227 5.76 5.98 15.40
CA GLU A 227 6.05 7.36 15.00
C GLU A 227 4.95 8.31 15.45
N LEU A 228 3.68 7.97 15.16
CA LEU A 228 2.53 8.78 15.56
C LEU A 228 2.41 8.90 17.07
N LYS A 229 2.52 7.78 17.79
CA LYS A 229 2.46 7.76 19.27
C LYS A 229 3.53 8.68 19.87
N SER A 230 4.77 8.58 19.39
CA SER A 230 5.88 9.41 19.86
C SER A 230 5.66 10.90 19.54
N ALA A 231 5.10 11.20 18.37
CA ALA A 231 4.79 12.56 17.95
C ALA A 231 3.67 13.18 18.82
N ILE A 232 2.61 12.43 19.10
CA ILE A 232 1.51 12.86 19.98
C ILE A 232 2.03 13.10 21.41
N GLN A 233 2.85 12.20 21.95
CA GLN A 233 3.44 12.37 23.28
C GLN A 233 4.27 13.65 23.40
N LYS A 234 5.10 13.96 22.39
CA LYS A 234 5.87 15.21 22.34
C LYS A 234 4.97 16.44 22.25
N ALA A 235 3.88 16.35 21.48
CA ALA A 235 2.90 17.42 21.37
C ALA A 235 2.17 17.65 22.71
N GLN A 236 1.76 16.59 23.42
CA GLN A 236 1.16 16.65 24.76
C GLN A 236 2.10 17.31 25.77
N GLN A 237 3.39 16.93 25.78
CA GLN A 237 4.42 17.56 26.62
C GLN A 237 4.59 19.05 26.32
N SER A 238 4.31 19.46 25.09
CA SER A 238 4.33 20.86 24.64
C SER A 238 2.99 21.58 24.85
N GLY A 239 2.03 20.96 25.55
CA GLY A 239 0.72 21.54 25.89
C GLY A 239 -0.32 21.48 24.77
N ALA A 240 -0.11 20.68 23.72
CA ALA A 240 -1.10 20.53 22.65
C ALA A 240 -2.36 19.83 23.16
N LYS A 241 -3.52 20.45 22.89
CA LYS A 241 -4.85 19.89 23.20
C LYS A 241 -5.69 19.55 21.97
N ASN A 242 -5.41 20.16 20.82
CA ASN A 242 -6.16 19.90 19.59
C ASN A 242 -5.24 19.22 18.60
N ILE A 243 -5.60 18.02 18.19
CA ILE A 243 -4.83 17.23 17.23
C ILE A 243 -5.69 16.92 16.00
N LEU A 244 -5.08 17.04 14.84
CA LEU A 244 -5.68 16.66 13.56
C LEU A 244 -4.82 15.57 12.94
N ILE A 245 -5.39 14.40 12.73
CA ILE A 245 -4.74 13.30 12.00
C ILE A 245 -5.15 13.44 10.54
N ASP A 246 -4.20 13.81 9.68
CA ASP A 246 -4.44 13.99 8.26
C ASP A 246 -4.08 12.71 7.49
N LEU A 247 -5.10 12.07 6.92
CA LEU A 247 -5.02 10.85 6.13
C LEU A 247 -5.36 11.08 4.64
N ARG A 248 -5.43 12.35 4.21
CA ARG A 248 -5.67 12.67 2.80
C ARG A 248 -4.57 12.06 1.93
N ASN A 249 -4.97 11.49 0.80
CA ASN A 249 -4.08 10.84 -0.17
C ASN A 249 -3.23 9.69 0.41
N ASN A 250 -3.61 9.14 1.57
CA ASN A 250 -2.98 7.96 2.14
C ASN A 250 -3.69 6.69 1.63
N PRO A 251 -3.06 5.90 0.73
CA PRO A 251 -3.68 4.71 0.13
C PRO A 251 -3.80 3.53 1.09
N GLY A 252 -3.37 3.70 2.34
CA GLY A 252 -3.36 2.71 3.39
C GLY A 252 -1.98 2.09 3.58
N GLY A 253 -1.94 0.76 3.64
CA GLY A 253 -0.75 -0.02 3.98
C GLY A 253 -1.11 -1.21 4.85
N LEU A 254 -0.25 -1.53 5.81
CA LEU A 254 -0.38 -2.67 6.71
C LEU A 254 -1.63 -2.54 7.61
N LEU A 255 -2.45 -3.58 7.61
CA LEU A 255 -3.63 -3.69 8.48
C LEU A 255 -3.24 -3.64 9.96
N ASP A 256 -2.18 -4.35 10.32
CA ASP A 256 -1.68 -4.40 11.70
C ASP A 256 -1.28 -3.00 12.21
N GLU A 257 -0.69 -2.16 11.35
CA GLU A 257 -0.39 -0.78 11.70
C GLU A 257 -1.64 0.08 11.91
N ALA A 258 -2.72 -0.14 11.15
CA ALA A 258 -4.00 0.51 11.42
C ALA A 258 -4.59 0.10 12.78
N VAL A 259 -4.47 -1.17 13.15
CA VAL A 259 -4.92 -1.70 14.45
C VAL A 259 -4.09 -1.10 15.59
N LYS A 260 -2.76 -1.14 15.49
CA LYS A 260 -1.84 -0.53 16.46
C LYS A 260 -2.06 0.97 16.59
N MET A 261 -2.27 1.66 15.46
CA MET A 261 -2.56 3.10 15.46
C MET A 261 -3.90 3.41 16.13
N SER A 262 -4.92 2.59 15.91
CA SER A 262 -6.22 2.71 16.60
C SER A 262 -6.08 2.45 18.11
N ASN A 263 -5.21 1.52 18.52
CA ASN A 263 -4.91 1.24 19.93
C ASN A 263 -4.29 2.46 20.66
N ILE A 264 -3.74 3.45 19.97
CA ILE A 264 -3.28 4.69 20.63
C ILE A 264 -4.45 5.38 21.34
N PHE A 265 -5.68 5.23 20.83
CA PHE A 265 -6.84 5.99 21.26
C PHE A 265 -7.94 5.14 21.91
N LEU A 266 -8.11 3.91 21.43
CA LEU A 266 -9.16 3.01 21.89
C LEU A 266 -8.76 2.25 23.15
N LYS A 267 -9.76 1.96 23.99
CA LYS A 267 -9.59 1.09 25.17
C LYS A 267 -9.20 -0.31 24.74
N LYS A 268 -8.62 -1.08 25.66
CA LYS A 268 -8.31 -2.49 25.46
C LYS A 268 -9.58 -3.29 25.13
N ASP A 269 -9.44 -4.32 24.29
CA ASP A 269 -10.48 -5.27 23.88
C ASP A 269 -11.63 -4.68 23.02
N GLU A 270 -11.48 -3.43 22.57
CA GLU A 270 -12.40 -2.78 21.64
C GLU A 270 -12.16 -3.24 20.20
N PRO A 271 -13.22 -3.56 19.42
CA PRO A 271 -13.08 -3.95 18.03
C PRO A 271 -12.61 -2.77 17.17
N VAL A 272 -11.51 -2.95 16.44
CA VAL A 272 -11.06 -1.99 15.42
C VAL A 272 -11.75 -2.28 14.09
N LEU A 273 -11.93 -3.55 13.76
CA LEU A 273 -12.62 -4.02 12.56
C LEU A 273 -13.10 -5.47 12.76
N TYR A 274 -13.92 -5.95 11.83
CA TYR A 274 -14.24 -7.37 11.69
C TYR A 274 -13.74 -7.90 10.36
N LEU A 275 -13.09 -9.05 10.36
CA LEU A 275 -12.70 -9.80 9.17
C LEU A 275 -13.76 -10.83 8.85
N GLU A 276 -14.16 -10.93 7.58
CA GLU A 276 -15.19 -11.86 7.13
C GLU A 276 -14.69 -12.70 5.94
N LYS A 277 -14.72 -14.03 6.13
CA LYS A 277 -14.34 -15.04 5.13
C LYS A 277 -15.46 -16.07 5.00
N GLY A 278 -16.18 -16.03 3.88
CA GLY A 278 -17.38 -16.86 3.69
C GLY A 278 -18.46 -16.53 4.74
N LYS A 279 -18.77 -17.50 5.61
CA LYS A 279 -19.74 -17.34 6.72
C LYS A 279 -19.07 -17.05 8.08
N GLN A 280 -17.74 -17.01 8.13
CA GLN A 280 -16.99 -16.78 9.37
C GLN A 280 -16.67 -15.28 9.50
N THR A 281 -16.90 -14.73 10.69
CA THR A 281 -16.59 -13.35 11.04
C THR A 281 -15.81 -13.32 12.34
N GLU A 282 -14.68 -12.62 12.35
CA GLU A 282 -13.79 -12.49 13.51
C GLU A 282 -13.54 -11.01 13.82
N ALA A 283 -13.57 -10.64 15.11
CA ALA A 283 -13.23 -9.29 15.55
C ALA A 283 -11.73 -9.15 15.72
N VAL A 284 -11.12 -8.15 15.10
CA VAL A 284 -9.76 -7.73 15.38
C VAL A 284 -9.82 -6.58 16.37
N LYS A 285 -9.19 -6.76 17.53
CA LYS A 285 -9.34 -5.88 18.69
C LYS A 285 -8.02 -5.23 19.10
N THR A 286 -8.12 -4.14 19.84
CA THR A 286 -7.00 -3.56 20.58
C THR A 286 -6.49 -4.53 21.65
N SER A 287 -5.17 -4.53 21.86
CA SER A 287 -4.49 -5.43 22.80
C SER A 287 -3.98 -4.73 24.06
N ASN A 288 -3.81 -3.40 24.03
CA ASN A 288 -3.24 -2.61 25.12
C ASN A 288 -4.18 -1.50 25.59
N GLU A 289 -3.88 -0.94 26.76
CA GLU A 289 -4.48 0.33 27.20
C GLU A 289 -4.10 1.49 26.25
N PRO A 290 -4.97 2.50 26.10
CA PRO A 290 -4.72 3.64 25.23
C PRO A 290 -3.55 4.50 25.77
N LEU A 291 -3.09 5.42 24.93
CA LEU A 291 -2.06 6.37 25.33
C LEU A 291 -2.50 7.17 26.57
N LYS A 292 -1.57 7.35 27.52
CA LYS A 292 -1.82 8.15 28.72
C LYS A 292 -2.29 9.56 28.34
N ASN A 293 -3.31 10.05 29.05
CA ASN A 293 -3.90 11.39 28.86
C ASN A 293 -4.47 11.62 27.43
N VAL A 294 -4.78 10.56 26.68
CA VAL A 294 -5.39 10.70 25.35
C VAL A 294 -6.78 11.34 25.41
N ASN A 295 -7.51 11.14 26.52
CA ASN A 295 -8.83 11.72 26.76
C ASN A 295 -8.79 13.25 26.96
N ASP A 296 -7.61 13.83 27.21
CA ASP A 296 -7.44 15.29 27.33
C ASP A 296 -7.28 15.96 25.94
N LEU A 297 -7.27 15.17 24.87
CA LEU A 297 -7.08 15.64 23.50
C LEU A 297 -8.42 15.73 22.78
N ASN A 298 -8.60 16.84 22.07
CA ASN A 298 -9.61 16.98 21.03
C ASN A 298 -9.07 16.41 19.73
N ILE A 299 -9.61 15.26 19.32
CA ILE A 299 -9.10 14.49 18.19
C ILE A 299 -10.01 14.67 16.98
N SER A 300 -9.42 14.94 15.82
CA SER A 300 -10.12 15.01 14.55
C SER A 300 -9.32 14.28 13.48
N VAL A 301 -10.02 13.75 12.48
CA VAL A 301 -9.39 13.07 11.34
C VAL A 301 -9.80 13.78 10.06
N LEU A 302 -8.84 14.10 9.20
CA LEU A 302 -9.08 14.68 7.88
C LEU A 302 -8.86 13.61 6.80
N VAL A 303 -9.84 13.41 5.93
CA VAL A 303 -9.82 12.38 4.86
C VAL A 303 -10.24 12.95 3.52
N ASN A 304 -9.86 12.28 2.44
CA ASN A 304 -10.39 12.52 1.11
C ASN A 304 -10.55 11.23 0.31
N GLU A 305 -10.84 11.33 -0.99
CA GLU A 305 -11.02 10.18 -1.87
C GLU A 305 -9.76 9.30 -2.04
N GLY A 306 -8.58 9.85 -1.75
CA GLY A 306 -7.32 9.12 -1.73
C GLY A 306 -7.07 8.36 -0.42
N SER A 307 -7.87 8.60 0.63
CA SER A 307 -7.82 7.83 1.87
C SER A 307 -8.41 6.44 1.63
N ALA A 308 -7.59 5.39 1.68
CA ALA A 308 -8.02 4.03 1.36
C ALA A 308 -7.53 2.97 2.37
N SER A 309 -8.20 1.82 2.41
CA SER A 309 -7.72 0.61 3.09
C SER A 309 -7.41 0.82 4.58
N ALA A 310 -6.14 0.74 5.00
CA ALA A 310 -5.72 0.96 6.39
C ALA A 310 -6.16 2.34 6.93
N SER A 311 -6.15 3.39 6.09
CA SER A 311 -6.67 4.72 6.42
C SER A 311 -8.16 4.65 6.75
N GLU A 312 -8.93 3.85 6.01
CA GLU A 312 -10.37 3.66 6.22
C GLU A 312 -10.66 2.79 7.45
N ILE A 313 -9.83 1.78 7.72
CA ILE A 313 -9.92 0.97 8.94
C ILE A 313 -9.76 1.88 10.16
N PHE A 314 -8.69 2.68 10.21
CA PHE A 314 -8.48 3.63 11.30
C PHE A 314 -9.62 4.65 11.39
N THR A 315 -10.00 5.27 10.27
CA THR A 315 -11.09 6.27 10.22
C THR A 315 -12.40 5.67 10.73
N GLY A 316 -12.74 4.46 10.29
CA GLY A 316 -13.94 3.74 10.71
C GLY A 316 -13.92 3.40 12.19
N ALA A 317 -12.77 2.97 12.71
CA ALA A 317 -12.60 2.70 14.15
C ALA A 317 -12.79 3.96 14.99
N MET A 318 -12.11 5.06 14.62
CA MET A 318 -12.21 6.34 15.33
C MET A 318 -13.62 6.94 15.28
N LYS A 319 -14.30 6.78 14.15
CA LYS A 319 -15.66 7.26 13.94
C LYS A 319 -16.69 6.44 14.73
N ASP A 320 -16.68 5.12 14.58
CA ASP A 320 -17.69 4.24 15.17
C ASP A 320 -17.63 4.22 16.69
N HIS A 321 -16.42 4.35 17.25
CA HIS A 321 -16.20 4.50 18.71
C HIS A 321 -16.37 5.94 19.22
N LYS A 322 -16.72 6.89 18.34
CA LYS A 322 -16.91 8.31 18.67
C LYS A 322 -15.68 8.96 19.32
N ILE A 323 -14.48 8.52 18.94
CA ILE A 323 -13.21 9.08 19.42
C ILE A 323 -12.88 10.38 18.69
N ALA A 324 -13.16 10.45 17.39
CA ALA A 324 -12.85 11.61 16.58
C ALA A 324 -13.99 11.92 15.61
N LYS A 325 -14.18 13.22 15.36
CA LYS A 325 -15.03 13.70 14.27
C LYS A 325 -14.24 13.66 12.96
N ILE A 326 -14.88 13.16 11.90
CA ILE A 326 -14.25 13.00 10.58
C ILE A 326 -14.59 14.21 9.70
N TYR A 327 -13.56 14.87 9.18
CA TYR A 327 -13.65 16.02 8.28
C TYR A 327 -13.19 15.64 6.88
N GLY A 328 -13.72 16.31 5.87
CA GLY A 328 -13.19 16.26 4.51
C GLY A 328 -14.19 15.77 3.47
N THR A 329 -13.78 14.83 2.61
CA THR A 329 -14.66 14.21 1.60
C THR A 329 -14.75 12.70 1.80
N LYS A 330 -15.64 12.05 1.05
CA LYS A 330 -15.82 10.59 1.11
C LYS A 330 -14.51 9.87 0.77
N THR A 331 -14.19 8.81 1.51
CA THR A 331 -13.00 7.97 1.28
C THR A 331 -13.16 7.05 0.06
N PHE A 332 -12.08 6.35 -0.30
CA PHE A 332 -11.99 5.53 -1.51
C PHE A 332 -13.01 4.37 -1.56
N GLY A 333 -13.17 3.62 -0.47
CA GLY A 333 -14.05 2.46 -0.39
C GLY A 333 -13.36 1.12 -0.64
N LYS A 334 -12.19 0.85 -0.04
CA LYS A 334 -11.52 -0.45 -0.14
C LYS A 334 -11.80 -1.34 1.08
N GLY A 335 -12.96 -2.01 1.05
CA GLY A 335 -13.43 -2.91 2.10
C GLY A 335 -12.88 -4.35 2.07
N ILE A 336 -11.73 -4.59 1.43
CA ILE A 336 -11.17 -5.94 1.24
C ILE A 336 -9.71 -6.00 1.66
N VAL A 337 -9.30 -7.16 2.18
CA VAL A 337 -7.96 -7.43 2.71
C VAL A 337 -7.22 -8.34 1.75
N GLN A 338 -6.01 -7.91 1.37
CA GLN A 338 -5.08 -8.74 0.63
C GLN A 338 -4.14 -9.44 1.60
N THR A 339 -3.78 -10.67 1.27
CA THR A 339 -2.72 -11.42 1.92
C THR A 339 -1.64 -11.75 0.91
N THR A 340 -0.44 -12.06 1.39
CA THR A 340 0.71 -12.43 0.56
C THR A 340 1.14 -13.86 0.87
N ARG A 341 1.51 -14.60 -0.17
CA ARG A 341 2.22 -15.87 -0.05
C ARG A 341 3.52 -15.77 -0.82
N GLU A 342 4.62 -15.91 -0.10
CA GLU A 342 5.96 -15.97 -0.68
C GLU A 342 6.27 -17.41 -1.12
N PHE A 343 6.92 -17.54 -2.27
CA PHE A 343 7.40 -18.82 -2.80
C PHE A 343 8.92 -18.95 -2.59
N GLU A 344 9.46 -20.17 -2.69
CA GLU A 344 10.87 -20.46 -2.44
C GLU A 344 11.84 -19.68 -3.35
N ASP A 345 11.39 -19.28 -4.54
CA ASP A 345 12.17 -18.48 -5.48
C ASP A 345 12.28 -16.98 -5.10
N GLY A 346 11.50 -16.55 -4.10
CA GLY A 346 11.37 -15.17 -3.63
C GLY A 346 10.28 -14.36 -4.33
N SER A 347 9.45 -14.98 -5.16
CA SER A 347 8.26 -14.35 -5.73
C SER A 347 7.09 -14.35 -4.74
N ILE A 348 6.10 -13.46 -4.95
CA ILE A 348 4.96 -13.29 -4.04
C ILE A 348 3.64 -13.37 -4.83
N LEU A 349 2.70 -14.19 -4.36
CA LEU A 349 1.29 -14.08 -4.74
C LEU A 349 0.58 -13.17 -3.74
N LYS A 350 0.12 -12.00 -4.19
CA LYS A 350 -0.75 -11.11 -3.43
C LYS A 350 -2.19 -11.35 -3.88
N PHE A 351 -3.10 -11.68 -2.97
CA PHE A 351 -4.49 -11.99 -3.35
C PHE A 351 -5.50 -11.53 -2.30
N THR A 352 -6.70 -11.18 -2.76
CA THR A 352 -7.82 -10.83 -1.88
C THR A 352 -8.35 -12.07 -1.18
N GLU A 353 -8.25 -12.10 0.14
CA GLU A 353 -8.66 -13.26 0.95
C GLU A 353 -9.98 -13.01 1.69
N MET A 354 -10.19 -11.79 2.17
CA MET A 354 -11.27 -11.46 3.09
C MET A 354 -11.86 -10.08 2.78
N LYS A 355 -13.11 -9.89 3.20
CA LYS A 355 -13.70 -8.56 3.36
C LYS A 355 -13.50 -8.11 4.81
N TRP A 356 -13.50 -6.80 5.02
CA TRP A 356 -13.53 -6.23 6.36
C TRP A 356 -14.73 -5.31 6.56
N LEU A 357 -15.20 -5.24 7.80
CA LEU A 357 -16.31 -4.40 8.24
C LEU A 357 -15.82 -3.44 9.33
N THR A 358 -16.41 -2.25 9.39
CA THR A 358 -16.16 -1.30 10.50
C THR A 358 -16.66 -1.86 11.84
N PRO A 359 -16.36 -1.24 13.00
CA PRO A 359 -16.90 -1.70 14.30
C PRO A 359 -18.44 -1.76 14.34
N ASN A 360 -19.14 -0.86 13.63
CA ASN A 360 -20.59 -0.92 13.44
C ASN A 360 -21.04 -1.92 12.36
N LYS A 361 -20.16 -2.84 11.95
CA LYS A 361 -20.37 -3.91 10.95
C LYS A 361 -20.78 -3.39 9.56
N GLN A 362 -20.31 -2.20 9.18
CA GLN A 362 -20.56 -1.66 7.86
C GLN A 362 -19.55 -2.18 6.84
N TYR A 363 -20.04 -2.70 5.71
CA TYR A 363 -19.20 -3.06 4.56
C TYR A 363 -19.03 -1.84 3.64
N ILE A 364 -17.82 -1.30 3.60
CA ILE A 364 -17.51 -0.03 2.91
C ILE A 364 -17.01 -0.20 1.48
N HIS A 365 -16.86 -1.43 0.98
CA HIS A 365 -16.29 -1.66 -0.36
C HIS A 365 -17.13 -1.03 -1.46
N GLY A 366 -16.51 -0.21 -2.32
CA GLY A 366 -17.16 0.59 -3.36
C GLY A 366 -17.99 1.77 -2.84
N LYS A 367 -18.10 1.95 -1.53
CA LYS A 367 -18.91 3.00 -0.89
C LYS A 367 -18.04 4.08 -0.25
N GLY A 368 -17.00 3.68 0.46
CA GLY A 368 -16.20 4.57 1.31
C GLY A 368 -16.90 4.94 2.61
N ILE A 369 -16.19 5.68 3.45
CA ILE A 369 -16.64 6.28 4.70
C ILE A 369 -16.99 7.74 4.42
N GLN A 370 -18.18 8.14 4.83
CA GLN A 370 -18.62 9.54 4.74
C GLN A 370 -18.02 10.36 5.88
N PRO A 371 -17.56 11.59 5.63
CA PRO A 371 -17.13 12.49 6.70
C PRO A 371 -18.36 12.96 7.51
N ASP A 372 -18.15 13.29 8.78
CA ASP A 372 -19.16 13.93 9.61
C ASP A 372 -19.32 15.42 9.27
N VAL A 373 -18.23 16.05 8.82
CA VAL A 373 -18.22 17.44 8.34
C VAL A 373 -17.60 17.48 6.96
N LYS A 374 -18.42 17.77 5.94
CA LYS A 374 -17.92 17.94 4.59
C LYS A 374 -17.04 19.18 4.49
N VAL A 375 -15.79 18.99 4.08
CA VAL A 375 -14.83 20.04 3.74
C VAL A 375 -14.22 19.68 2.41
N ALA A 376 -14.52 20.47 1.37
CA ALA A 376 -13.91 20.29 0.06
C ALA A 376 -12.68 21.19 -0.07
N GLY A 377 -11.65 20.63 -0.71
CA GLY A 377 -10.51 21.37 -1.21
C GLY A 377 -10.87 22.38 -2.30
N ALA A 378 -9.85 23.01 -2.85
CA ALA A 378 -9.99 23.73 -4.11
C ALA A 378 -10.05 22.74 -5.28
N ASP A 379 -10.74 23.11 -6.37
CA ASP A 379 -10.92 22.20 -7.51
C ASP A 379 -9.57 21.76 -8.13
N PHE A 380 -8.55 22.61 -8.04
CA PHE A 380 -7.20 22.30 -8.54
C PHE A 380 -6.47 21.21 -7.72
N GLU A 381 -6.95 20.87 -6.52
CA GLU A 381 -6.38 19.78 -5.71
C GLU A 381 -6.83 18.40 -6.20
N ASN A 382 -7.83 18.32 -7.08
CA ASN A 382 -8.41 17.07 -7.59
C ASN A 382 -8.36 16.98 -9.13
N LEU A 383 -7.31 17.53 -9.75
CA LEU A 383 -7.16 17.50 -11.22
C LEU A 383 -6.77 16.09 -11.72
N ASN A 384 -7.38 15.68 -12.84
CA ASN A 384 -6.86 14.53 -13.58
C ASN A 384 -5.44 14.83 -14.08
N VAL A 385 -4.52 13.89 -13.91
CA VAL A 385 -3.16 13.98 -14.46
C VAL A 385 -3.25 14.18 -15.97
N ILE A 386 -2.68 15.29 -16.46
CA ILE A 386 -2.68 15.62 -17.88
C ILE A 386 -1.49 14.92 -18.54
N PRO A 387 -1.70 14.04 -19.54
CA PRO A 387 -0.61 13.32 -20.19
C PRO A 387 0.43 14.29 -20.79
N SER A 388 1.71 14.07 -20.48
CA SER A 388 2.80 14.95 -20.93
C SER A 388 3.18 14.76 -22.41
N ASP A 389 2.66 13.71 -23.04
CA ASP A 389 2.87 13.32 -24.43
C ASP A 389 1.70 13.69 -25.35
N GLN A 390 0.60 14.22 -24.80
CA GLN A 390 -0.54 14.69 -25.55
C GLN A 390 -0.54 16.21 -25.68
N THR A 391 -1.07 16.70 -26.82
CA THR A 391 -1.30 18.13 -27.06
C THR A 391 -2.80 18.34 -27.23
N PHE A 392 -3.35 19.33 -26.53
CA PHE A 392 -4.77 19.67 -26.60
C PHE A 392 -4.96 20.98 -27.37
N LYS A 393 -5.98 21.05 -28.22
CA LYS A 393 -6.24 22.18 -29.10
C LYS A 393 -7.73 22.38 -29.37
N MET A 394 -8.04 23.48 -30.08
CA MET A 394 -9.41 23.84 -30.45
C MET A 394 -10.20 22.66 -31.02
N GLY A 395 -11.39 22.44 -30.47
CA GLY A 395 -12.29 21.35 -30.88
C GLY A 395 -12.16 20.06 -30.07
N ASP A 396 -11.08 19.88 -29.30
CA ASP A 396 -10.95 18.73 -28.42
C ASP A 396 -12.03 18.75 -27.32
N THR A 397 -12.56 17.57 -26.98
CA THR A 397 -13.50 17.39 -25.88
C THR A 397 -13.10 16.20 -25.03
N ASN A 398 -12.59 16.44 -23.83
CA ASN A 398 -12.26 15.39 -22.86
C ASN A 398 -12.06 15.95 -21.44
N THR A 399 -11.93 15.05 -20.47
CA THR A 399 -11.77 15.38 -19.06
C THR A 399 -10.46 16.11 -18.73
N HIS A 400 -9.41 15.98 -19.54
CA HIS A 400 -8.16 16.73 -19.34
C HIS A 400 -8.29 18.20 -19.70
N VAL A 401 -9.10 18.53 -20.72
CA VAL A 401 -9.41 19.93 -21.05
C VAL A 401 -10.09 20.63 -19.88
N LYS A 402 -11.01 19.95 -19.21
CA LYS A 402 -11.61 20.46 -17.97
C LYS A 402 -10.54 20.70 -16.88
N SER A 403 -9.59 19.77 -16.70
CA SER A 403 -8.48 19.96 -15.77
C SER A 403 -7.61 21.17 -16.12
N ILE A 404 -7.31 21.38 -17.41
CA ILE A 404 -6.55 22.53 -17.90
C ILE A 404 -7.26 23.83 -17.52
N LYS A 405 -8.58 23.91 -17.76
CA LYS A 405 -9.40 25.08 -17.41
C LYS A 405 -9.35 25.37 -15.91
N ILE A 406 -9.63 24.37 -15.08
CA ILE A 406 -9.60 24.51 -13.61
C ILE A 406 -8.22 24.96 -13.12
N GLY A 407 -7.15 24.35 -13.63
CA GLY A 407 -5.80 24.72 -13.21
C GLY A 407 -5.41 26.13 -13.67
N LEU A 408 -5.79 26.54 -14.88
CA LEU A 408 -5.53 27.89 -15.38
C LEU A 408 -6.28 28.92 -14.52
N ASP A 409 -7.55 28.67 -14.21
CA ASP A 409 -8.34 29.52 -13.31
C ASP A 409 -7.66 29.64 -11.93
N ALA A 410 -7.16 28.52 -11.39
CA ALA A 410 -6.44 28.49 -10.11
C ALA A 410 -5.11 29.27 -10.14
N LEU A 411 -4.47 29.36 -11.31
CA LEU A 411 -3.28 30.18 -11.55
C LEU A 411 -3.62 31.64 -11.91
N GLY A 412 -4.89 32.03 -11.88
CA GLY A 412 -5.35 33.40 -12.15
C GLY A 412 -5.66 33.69 -13.63
N TYR A 413 -5.73 32.67 -14.47
CA TYR A 413 -6.02 32.77 -15.90
C TYR A 413 -7.46 32.34 -16.18
N SER A 414 -8.37 33.30 -16.39
CA SER A 414 -9.80 33.00 -16.63
C SER A 414 -10.02 32.24 -17.93
N SER A 415 -10.28 30.93 -17.82
CA SER A 415 -10.43 29.99 -18.93
C SER A 415 -11.88 29.79 -19.40
N GLY A 416 -12.85 30.40 -18.70
CA GLY A 416 -14.27 30.33 -19.05
C GLY A 416 -15.02 29.26 -18.26
N THR A 417 -16.06 28.67 -18.88
CA THR A 417 -16.85 27.62 -18.24
C THR A 417 -16.00 26.35 -18.13
N GLN A 418 -15.95 25.76 -16.93
CA GLN A 418 -15.20 24.53 -16.60
C GLN A 418 -15.88 23.26 -17.15
N ASN A 419 -16.07 23.23 -18.47
CA ASN A 419 -16.55 22.09 -19.23
C ASN A 419 -15.36 21.35 -19.89
N GLU A 420 -15.66 20.25 -20.58
CA GLU A 420 -14.65 19.41 -21.24
C GLU A 420 -14.23 19.92 -22.63
N GLN A 421 -14.78 21.04 -23.09
CA GLN A 421 -14.58 21.53 -24.45
C GLN A 421 -13.42 22.53 -24.52
N PHE A 422 -12.54 22.33 -25.50
CA PHE A 422 -11.49 23.27 -25.82
C PHE A 422 -12.06 24.32 -26.77
N ASP A 423 -12.44 25.46 -26.19
CA ASP A 423 -13.07 26.58 -26.90
C ASP A 423 -12.08 27.72 -27.21
N SER A 424 -12.55 28.73 -27.94
CA SER A 424 -11.75 29.90 -28.31
C SER A 424 -11.27 30.70 -27.10
N ARG A 425 -12.04 30.72 -26.02
CA ARG A 425 -11.63 31.39 -24.79
C ARG A 425 -10.44 30.68 -24.15
N LEU A 426 -10.47 29.35 -24.06
CA LEU A 426 -9.33 28.57 -23.57
C LEU A 426 -8.10 28.76 -24.45
N GLN A 427 -8.25 28.76 -25.78
CA GLN A 427 -7.14 29.00 -26.71
C GLN A 427 -6.45 30.35 -26.43
N GLU A 428 -7.23 31.43 -26.29
CA GLU A 428 -6.70 32.76 -25.98
C GLU A 428 -6.06 32.82 -24.59
N THR A 429 -6.65 32.14 -23.61
CA THR A 429 -6.08 32.02 -22.26
C THR A 429 -4.74 31.28 -22.28
N ILE A 430 -4.60 30.23 -23.09
CA ILE A 430 -3.33 29.51 -23.28
C ILE A 430 -2.29 30.39 -23.98
N LYS A 431 -2.67 31.14 -25.02
CA LYS A 431 -1.75 32.11 -25.65
C LYS A 431 -1.22 33.13 -24.64
N LYS A 432 -2.11 33.65 -23.78
CA LYS A 432 -1.72 34.58 -22.71
C LYS A 432 -0.78 33.91 -21.71
N PHE A 433 -1.08 32.69 -21.28
CA PHE A 433 -0.22 31.91 -20.39
C PHE A 433 1.17 31.68 -21.01
N GLN A 434 1.23 31.23 -22.26
CA GLN A 434 2.48 31.01 -23.01
C GLN A 434 3.30 32.30 -23.11
N SER A 435 2.65 33.40 -23.49
CA SER A 435 3.30 34.72 -23.57
C SER A 435 3.82 35.21 -22.22
N THR A 436 3.14 34.92 -21.11
CA THR A 436 3.55 35.35 -19.77
C THR A 436 4.75 34.57 -19.24
N HIS A 437 4.99 33.37 -19.77
CA HIS A 437 6.03 32.45 -19.31
C HIS A 437 7.09 32.15 -20.36
N ASP A 438 7.25 33.04 -21.34
CA ASP A 438 8.27 32.97 -22.40
C ASP A 438 8.26 31.63 -23.18
N LEU A 439 7.07 31.10 -23.44
CA LEU A 439 6.85 29.89 -24.24
C LEU A 439 6.45 30.23 -25.67
N ASN A 440 6.55 29.26 -26.58
CA ASN A 440 6.02 29.41 -27.93
C ASN A 440 4.50 29.65 -27.90
N ILE A 441 4.06 30.75 -28.51
CA ILE A 441 2.65 31.18 -28.48
C ILE A 441 1.88 30.44 -29.59
N THR A 442 1.47 29.21 -29.31
CA THR A 442 0.70 28.36 -30.25
C THR A 442 -0.81 28.42 -29.98
N GLY A 443 -1.21 28.71 -28.74
CA GLY A 443 -2.59 28.54 -28.27
C GLY A 443 -2.99 27.08 -28.09
N GLU A 444 -2.08 26.14 -28.32
CA GLU A 444 -2.26 24.71 -28.04
C GLU A 444 -1.66 24.40 -26.67
N PHE A 445 -2.29 23.52 -25.90
CA PHE A 445 -1.74 23.02 -24.64
C PHE A 445 -0.76 21.88 -24.94
N ASP A 446 0.45 22.25 -25.35
CA ASP A 446 1.52 21.33 -25.71
C ASP A 446 2.36 20.88 -24.49
N LYS A 447 3.37 20.04 -24.74
CA LYS A 447 4.26 19.50 -23.71
C LYS A 447 4.95 20.58 -22.87
N GLN A 448 5.43 21.66 -23.50
CA GLN A 448 6.15 22.72 -22.77
C GLN A 448 5.18 23.54 -21.91
N THR A 449 3.99 23.82 -22.45
CA THR A 449 2.89 24.48 -21.74
C THR A 449 2.46 23.64 -20.53
N ASN A 450 2.25 22.33 -20.72
CA ASN A 450 1.90 21.41 -19.64
C ASN A 450 2.97 21.34 -18.55
N GLN A 451 4.25 21.28 -18.94
CA GLN A 451 5.36 21.30 -17.98
C GLN A 451 5.36 22.56 -17.11
N LYS A 452 5.20 23.73 -17.73
CA LYS A 452 5.18 25.00 -16.99
C LYS A 452 3.93 25.15 -16.12
N PHE A 453 2.77 24.77 -16.66
CA PHE A 453 1.50 24.73 -15.94
C PHE A 453 1.59 23.85 -14.70
N THR A 454 2.11 22.63 -14.87
CA THR A 454 2.28 21.68 -13.77
C THR A 454 3.27 22.21 -12.72
N GLU A 455 4.39 22.81 -13.13
CA GLU A 455 5.35 23.45 -12.22
C GLU A 455 4.66 24.50 -11.33
N LEU A 456 3.87 25.39 -11.92
CA LEU A 456 3.19 26.47 -11.19
C LEU A 456 2.07 25.96 -10.28
N LEU A 457 1.32 24.95 -10.70
CA LEU A 457 0.31 24.32 -9.84
C LEU A 457 0.95 23.61 -8.65
N VAL A 458 2.07 22.91 -8.85
CA VAL A 458 2.84 22.29 -7.77
C VAL A 458 3.36 23.37 -6.82
N GLU A 459 3.87 24.48 -7.34
CA GLU A 459 4.30 25.60 -6.50
C GLU A 459 3.13 26.16 -5.68
N LYS A 460 1.96 26.35 -6.29
CA LYS A 460 0.76 26.82 -5.60
C LYS A 460 0.31 25.84 -4.51
N ALA A 461 0.17 24.57 -4.84
CA ALA A 461 -0.21 23.51 -3.90
C ALA A 461 0.82 23.31 -2.77
N SER A 462 2.08 23.67 -2.97
CA SER A 462 3.08 23.66 -1.90
C SER A 462 2.94 24.81 -0.90
N LYS A 463 2.27 25.90 -1.30
CA LYS A 463 2.07 27.11 -0.48
C LYS A 463 0.68 27.18 0.13
N GLU A 464 -0.30 26.60 -0.53
CA GLU A 464 -1.71 26.68 -0.17
C GLU A 464 -2.26 25.27 0.08
N ASP A 465 -2.91 25.09 1.24
CA ASP A 465 -3.70 23.89 1.54
C ASP A 465 -5.12 24.33 1.96
N PRO A 466 -5.98 24.72 1.00
CA PRO A 466 -7.31 25.24 1.29
C PRO A 466 -8.17 24.28 2.11
N MET A 467 -8.06 22.97 1.89
CA MET A 467 -8.83 21.98 2.63
C MET A 467 -8.39 21.91 4.09
N LEU A 468 -7.08 21.92 4.38
CA LEU A 468 -6.55 21.96 5.74
C LEU A 468 -6.94 23.26 6.45
N GLU A 469 -6.76 24.41 5.80
CA GLU A 469 -7.08 25.72 6.38
C GLU A 469 -8.58 25.84 6.71
N LYS A 470 -9.46 25.43 5.79
CA LYS A 470 -10.92 25.35 6.05
C LYS A 470 -11.25 24.38 7.19
N THR A 471 -10.54 23.25 7.26
CA THR A 471 -10.74 22.28 8.35
C THR A 471 -10.36 22.90 9.69
N ILE A 472 -9.19 23.56 9.78
CA ILE A 472 -8.73 24.24 10.99
C ILE A 472 -9.69 25.35 11.40
N GLN A 473 -10.27 26.09 10.45
CA GLN A 473 -11.31 27.07 10.74
C GLN A 473 -12.54 26.41 11.38
N LYS A 474 -13.05 25.33 10.78
CA LYS A 474 -14.20 24.58 11.31
C LYS A 474 -13.94 23.93 12.67
N LEU A 475 -12.71 23.50 12.94
CA LEU A 475 -12.32 22.99 14.27
C LEU A 475 -12.47 24.06 15.37
N LYS A 476 -12.39 25.35 15.04
CA LYS A 476 -12.62 26.44 16.01
C LYS A 476 -14.10 26.67 16.29
N GLU A 477 -14.98 26.38 15.32
CA GLU A 477 -16.43 26.57 15.40
C GLU A 477 -17.13 25.45 16.20
N HIS A 478 -16.49 24.28 16.32
CA HIS A 478 -17.03 23.09 16.97
C HIS A 478 -16.43 22.79 18.36
N LYS A 479 -15.85 23.80 19.02
CA LYS A 479 -15.28 23.68 20.37
C LYS A 479 -16.32 23.84 21.47
#